data_AF-A0A0C2W361-F1
#
_entry.id   AF-A0A0C2W361-F1
#
_cell.length_a   1.000
_cell.length_b   1.000
_cell.length_c   1.000
_cell.angle_alpha   90.00
_cell.angle_beta   90.00
_cell.angle_gamma   90.00
#
_symmetry.space_group_name_H-M   'P 1'
#
loop_
_entity.id
_entity.type
_entity.pdbx_description
1 polymer ?
#
loop_
_entity_poly.entity_id
_entity_poly.type
_entity_poly.pdbx_seq_one_letter_code
_entity_poly.pdbx_strand_id
1 'polypeptide(L)' 'MKALLFTLIRGFQFELAVPQEEIVRRSAAVTRPVIKSEIDKGGQMPMIIRPVSHTV' A
#
# COMPACT_ATOMS: atom_id res chain seq x y z
N MET A 1 -0.21 -8.62 14.25
CA MET A 1 -1.02 -8.61 13.01
C MET A 1 -0.61 -9.66 11.98
N LYS A 2 -0.44 -10.94 12.37
CA LYS A 2 -0.05 -11.99 11.43
C LYS A 2 -1.25 -12.58 10.66
N ALA A 3 -2.38 -12.77 11.35
CA ALA A 3 -3.60 -13.31 10.74
C ALA A 3 -4.16 -12.42 9.63
N LEU A 4 -4.26 -11.11 9.87
CA LEU A 4 -4.72 -10.15 8.86
C LEU A 4 -3.85 -10.19 7.60
N LEU A 5 -2.53 -10.15 7.78
CA LEU A 5 -1.61 -10.19 6.65
C LEU A 5 -1.76 -11.49 5.86
N PHE A 6 -1.84 -12.65 6.55
CA PHE A 6 -2.06 -13.95 5.90
C PHE A 6 -3.34 -13.98 5.06
N THR A 7 -4.46 -13.51 5.60
CA THR A 7 -5.74 -13.47 4.87
C THR A 7 -5.63 -12.58 3.63
N LEU A 8 -5.05 -11.38 3.76
CA LEU A 8 -4.95 -10.42 2.66
C LEU A 8 -4.06 -10.92 1.52
N ILE A 9 -2.86 -11.42 1.82
CA ILE A 9 -1.91 -11.87 0.78
C ILE A 9 -2.36 -13.16 0.08
N ARG A 10 -3.24 -13.96 0.70
CA ARG A 10 -3.77 -15.19 0.09
C ARG A 10 -4.99 -14.91 -0.79
N GLY A 11 -5.77 -13.88 -0.47
CA GLY A 11 -7.00 -13.54 -1.19
C GLY A 11 -6.83 -12.53 -2.32
N PHE A 12 -5.79 -11.67 -2.25
CA PHE A 12 -5.68 -10.52 -3.13
C PHE A 12 -4.26 -10.32 -3.71
N GLN A 13 -4.22 -9.76 -4.91
CA GLN A 13 -3.04 -9.18 -5.52
C GLN A 13 -3.03 -7.66 -5.25
N PHE A 14 -1.85 -7.13 -4.93
CA PHE A 14 -1.65 -5.72 -4.59
C PHE A 14 -0.64 -5.11 -5.56
N GLU A 15 -1.02 -3.99 -6.17
CA GLU A 15 -0.16 -3.17 -7.03
C GLU A 15 -0.20 -1.73 -6.55
N LEU A 16 0.89 -0.98 -6.69
CA LEU A 16 0.89 0.44 -6.38
C LEU A 16 0.03 1.19 -7.40
N ALA A 17 -0.86 2.05 -6.93
CA ALA A 17 -1.69 2.88 -7.83
C ALA A 17 -0.93 4.12 -8.37
N VAL A 18 0.30 4.32 -7.92
CA VAL A 18 1.21 5.41 -8.30
C VAL A 18 2.60 4.84 -8.59
N PRO A 19 3.45 5.53 -9.36
CA PRO A 19 4.85 5.15 -9.53
C PRO A 19 5.54 4.97 -8.17
N GLN A 20 6.47 4.01 -8.06
CA GLN A 20 7.14 3.70 -6.80
C GLN A 20 7.89 4.93 -6.24
N GLU A 21 8.41 5.77 -7.12
CA GLU A 21 9.18 6.97 -6.82
C GLU A 21 8.33 8.08 -6.17
N GLU A 22 7.01 8.03 -6.32
CA GLU A 22 6.08 8.94 -5.65
C GLU A 22 5.92 8.60 -4.17
N ILE A 23 6.21 7.36 -3.75
CA ILE A 23 6.05 6.96 -2.35
C ILE A 23 7.32 7.25 -1.57
N VAL A 24 7.25 8.26 -0.71
CA VAL A 24 8.37 8.67 0.14
C VAL A 24 8.06 8.48 1.61
N ARG A 25 9.09 8.37 2.43
CA ARG A 25 8.94 8.25 3.89
C ARG A 25 8.85 9.64 4.49
N ARG A 26 7.83 9.90 5.31
CA ARG A 26 7.80 11.08 6.18
C ARG A 26 8.36 10.72 7.54
N SER A 27 9.48 11.36 7.92
CA SER A 27 10.10 11.20 9.23
C SER A 27 9.32 11.95 10.29
N ALA A 28 8.66 11.20 11.18
CA ALA A 28 8.00 11.67 12.39
C ALA A 28 8.27 10.64 13.51
N ALA A 29 7.63 10.76 14.67
CA ALA A 29 7.73 9.74 15.75
C ALA A 29 7.40 8.32 15.26
N VAL A 30 6.58 8.21 14.20
CA VAL A 30 6.36 6.98 13.44
C VAL A 30 6.60 7.24 11.96
N THR A 31 7.27 6.31 11.29
CA THR A 31 7.48 6.36 9.85
C THR A 31 6.20 5.97 9.13
N ARG A 32 5.71 6.84 8.24
CA ARG A 32 4.55 6.56 7.38
C ARG A 32 4.90 6.90 5.92
N PRO A 33 4.40 6.11 4.96
CA PRO A 33 4.47 6.48 3.55
C PRO A 33 3.58 7.71 3.29
N VAL A 34 4.05 8.59 2.42
CA VAL A 34 3.32 9.72 1.86
C VAL A 34 3.56 9.78 0.36
N ILE A 35 2.64 10.40 -0.38
CA ILE A 35 2.85 10.71 -1.80
C ILE A 35 3.63 12.02 -1.89
N LYS A 36 4.72 12.01 -2.66
CA LYS A 36 5.63 13.15 -2.83
C LYS A 36 4.92 14.38 -3.39
N SER A 37 4.04 14.20 -4.37
CA SER A 37 3.22 15.27 -4.94
C SER A 37 2.07 15.76 -4.03
N GLU A 38 1.74 15.03 -2.97
CA GLU A 38 0.57 15.31 -2.12
C GLU A 38 0.91 15.25 -0.61
N ILE A 39 2.07 15.77 -0.21
CA ILE A 39 2.57 15.68 1.18
C ILE A 39 1.57 16.26 2.20
N ASP A 40 0.87 17.34 1.85
CA ASP A 40 -0.10 18.01 2.72
C ASP A 40 -1.37 17.18 2.98
N LYS A 41 -1.66 16.18 2.14
CA LYS A 41 -2.77 15.23 2.35
C LYS A 41 -2.44 14.15 3.39
N GLY A 42 -1.19 14.10 3.88
CA GLY A 42 -0.79 13.23 4.97
C GLY A 42 -0.41 11.80 4.55
N GLY A 43 -0.47 10.87 5.51
CA GLY A 43 0.00 9.50 5.35
C GLY A 43 -0.93 8.65 4.47
N GLN A 44 -0.41 8.18 3.33
CA GLN A 44 -1.17 7.36 2.39
C GLN A 44 -0.26 6.41 1.60
N MET A 45 -0.85 5.30 1.15
CA MET A 45 -0.22 4.33 0.24
C MET A 45 -1.32 3.77 -0.67
N PRO A 46 -1.65 4.47 -1.76
CA PRO A 46 -2.67 4.02 -2.70
C PRO A 46 -2.27 2.70 -3.35
N MET A 47 -3.20 1.74 -3.33
CA MET A 47 -3.01 0.41 -3.89
C MET A 47 -4.21 0.03 -4.75
N ILE A 48 -3.93 -0.61 -5.88
CA ILE A 48 -4.93 -1.34 -6.66
C ILE A 48 -4.98 -2.76 -6.09
N ILE A 49 -6.18 -3.20 -5.72
CA ILE A 49 -6.41 -4.52 -5.12
C ILE A 49 -7.29 -5.33 -6.07
N ARG A 50 -6.87 -6.55 -6.39
CA ARG A 50 -7.65 -7.49 -7.21
C ARG A 50 -7.78 -8.82 -6.50
N PRO A 51 -8.92 -9.52 -6.57
CA PRO A 51 -9.02 -10.90 -6.10
C PRO A 51 -8.02 -11.79 -6.85
N VAL A 52 -7.41 -12.74 -6.16
CA VAL A 52 -6.65 -13.80 -6.83
C VAL A 52 -7.64 -14.74 -7.53
N SER A 53 -7.71 -14.69 -8.86
CA SER A 53 -8.44 -15.66 -9.65
C SER A 53 -7.77 -17.03 -9.53
N HIS A 54 -8.40 -17.94 -8.80
CA HIS A 54 -8.00 -19.35 -8.82
C HIS A 54 -8.63 -19.98 -10.06
N THR A 55 -7.96 -19.85 -11.20
CA THR A 55 -8.30 -20.65 -12.38
C THR A 55 -7.84 -22.07 -12.07
N VAL A 56 -8.82 -22.95 -11.82
CA VAL A 56 -8.61 -24.41 -11.67
C VAL A 56 -8.43 -25.03 -13.04
#